data_AF-A0A842KQV1-F1
#
_entry.id   AF-A0A842KQV1-F1
#
_cell.length_a   1.000
_cell.length_b   1.000
_cell.length_c   1.000
_cell.angle_alpha   90.00
_cell.angle_beta   90.00
_cell.angle_gamma   90.00
#
_symmetry.space_group_name_H-M   'P 1'
#
loop_
_entity.id
_entity.type
_entity.pdbx_description
1 polymer ?
#
loop_
_entity_poly.entity_id
_entity_poly.type
_entity_poly.pdbx_seq_one_letter_code
_entity_poly.pdbx_strand_id
1 'polypeptide(L)'
;IHVGRTGGIWQHTGRFKGVIANISNIYEKTESENTKEKIARYISIRPCMVCKGKRLKPASLAVTIDGMNIIEVTEMSVEDALYFFQNLETKLNEREYAIARLILKEIKARLGFLMDVGLDYLTMSRSATTLSGGEAQRIRLATQIGSSLMGVLYILDEPSIGLHQRDNLRLISTLKHLRDIGNTVVVVEHDEETIESADHVVDMGPGAGIHGGYVVAEGTPQQIMANKNSLTGKYLSGELCIEVPKKRRKPAGKLILYGASENNLKNLDVEFPLGVMVCVTGVSGSGKSTLINETLNKVLAKELNKAREKPGKYKSITGLEQVDKVITIDQSPIGRTPRSNPATYTNLFTPIRELFAQTKLAKARGYKAGRFSFNIRGGRCEACSGDGTITIEMNFLPDVYVPCEVCRGKRYNRETLEITYKDHNIADVLDMTVEEALEFFENVPAIQRKLQTLYDVGLGYIKVGQSSTTLSGGEAQRVKLATELSKRSTGKTVYILDEPTTGLHFHDVKKLLEVLQQLVDNGNTVIVIEHNLDVIKSADWIIDLGPEGGEKGGEIVAQGTPEEVAMNKISYTGKFLQRALRKNMNM
;
A
#
# COMPACT_ATOMS: atom_id res chain seq x y z
N ILE A 1 -20.16 -40.67 14.52
CA ILE A 1 -21.11 -41.25 13.52
C ILE A 1 -20.44 -41.12 12.17
N HIS A 2 -20.15 -42.23 11.50
CA HIS A 2 -19.57 -42.25 10.16
C HIS A 2 -20.60 -42.84 9.19
N VAL A 3 -20.88 -42.12 8.09
CA VAL A 3 -21.82 -42.59 7.06
C VAL A 3 -21.01 -43.10 5.89
N GLY A 4 -21.06 -44.42 5.67
CA GLY A 4 -20.39 -45.05 4.55
C GLY A 4 -21.03 -44.67 3.21
N ARG A 5 -20.29 -44.79 2.11
CA ARG A 5 -20.77 -44.49 0.75
C ARG A 5 -21.99 -45.30 0.30
N THR A 6 -22.32 -46.39 1.02
CA THR A 6 -23.49 -47.25 0.79
C THR A 6 -24.66 -46.98 1.76
N GLY A 7 -24.62 -45.88 2.53
CA GLY A 7 -25.73 -45.48 3.42
C GLY A 7 -25.74 -46.14 4.80
N GLY A 8 -24.79 -47.04 5.10
CA GLY A 8 -24.65 -47.62 6.44
C GLY A 8 -24.14 -46.59 7.46
N ILE A 9 -24.86 -46.43 8.58
CA ILE A 9 -24.50 -45.54 9.68
C ILE A 9 -23.74 -46.35 10.74
N TRP A 10 -22.45 -46.04 10.92
CA TRP A 10 -21.62 -46.63 11.98
C TRP A 10 -21.52 -45.66 13.16
N GLN A 11 -21.96 -46.10 14.33
CA GLN A 11 -21.84 -45.36 15.58
C GLN A 11 -20.83 -46.07 16.48
N HIS A 12 -19.77 -45.37 16.84
CA HIS A 12 -18.73 -45.85 17.74
C HIS A 12 -18.58 -44.84 18.87
N THR A 13 -18.55 -45.34 20.11
CA THR A 13 -18.37 -44.56 21.33
C THR A 13 -16.95 -44.84 21.83
N GLY A 14 -16.07 -43.85 21.73
CA GLY A 14 -14.67 -43.99 22.10
C GLY A 14 -14.05 -42.65 22.49
N ARG A 15 -12.93 -42.68 23.20
CA ARG A 15 -12.15 -41.48 23.49
C ARG A 15 -11.34 -41.11 22.25
N PHE A 16 -11.54 -39.92 21.73
CA PHE A 16 -10.74 -39.34 20.64
C PHE A 16 -10.04 -38.09 21.14
N LYS A 17 -8.89 -37.76 20.56
CA LYS A 17 -8.22 -36.49 20.84
C LYS A 17 -9.13 -35.35 20.35
N GLY A 18 -9.39 -34.38 21.23
CA GLY A 18 -10.19 -33.21 20.88
C GLY A 18 -9.62 -32.47 19.66
N VAL A 19 -10.49 -31.80 18.90
CA VAL A 19 -10.16 -31.14 17.63
C VAL A 19 -8.97 -30.19 17.79
N ILE A 20 -8.90 -29.42 18.88
CA ILE A 20 -7.80 -28.49 19.17
C ILE A 20 -6.47 -29.25 19.28
N ALA A 21 -6.42 -30.29 20.11
CA ALA A 21 -5.20 -31.09 20.29
C ALA A 21 -4.73 -31.75 19.00
N ASN A 22 -5.67 -32.15 18.14
CA ASN A 22 -5.33 -32.72 16.83
C ASN A 22 -4.76 -31.66 15.88
N ILE A 23 -5.40 -30.49 15.78
CA ILE A 23 -4.95 -29.38 14.94
C ILE A 23 -3.58 -28.86 15.38
N SER A 24 -3.36 -28.66 16.69
CA SER A 24 -2.06 -28.23 17.23
C SER A 24 -0.94 -29.22 16.87
N ASN A 25 -1.19 -30.52 17.03
CA ASN A 25 -0.23 -31.56 16.70
C ASN A 25 0.06 -31.65 15.19
N ILE A 26 -0.94 -31.40 14.33
CA ILE A 26 -0.71 -31.28 12.87
C ILE A 26 0.15 -30.05 12.57
N TYR A 27 -0.16 -28.90 13.19
CA TYR A 27 0.60 -27.66 12.97
C TYR A 27 2.07 -27.80 13.36
N GLU A 28 2.35 -28.43 14.50
CA GLU A 28 3.72 -28.64 15.00
C GLU A 28 4.52 -29.64 14.16
N LYS A 29 3.87 -30.65 13.58
CA LYS A 29 4.54 -31.75 12.88
C LYS A 29 4.57 -31.62 11.36
N THR A 30 3.70 -30.80 10.77
CA THR A 30 3.63 -30.72 9.31
C THR A 30 4.80 -29.92 8.77
N GLU A 31 5.49 -30.46 7.78
CA GLU A 31 6.50 -29.73 6.99
C GLU A 31 5.86 -28.95 5.83
N SER A 32 4.56 -29.18 5.57
CA SER A 32 3.83 -28.53 4.49
C SER A 32 3.41 -27.11 4.88
N GLU A 33 4.03 -26.11 4.27
CA GLU A 33 3.68 -24.69 4.49
C GLU A 33 2.21 -24.37 4.17
N ASN A 34 1.65 -24.92 3.09
CA ASN A 34 0.23 -24.75 2.77
C ASN A 34 -0.70 -25.28 3.89
N THR A 35 -0.30 -26.38 4.53
CA THR A 35 -1.07 -26.95 5.66
C THR A 35 -0.95 -26.05 6.90
N LYS A 36 0.27 -25.55 7.18
CA LYS A 36 0.47 -24.56 8.26
C LYS A 36 -0.35 -23.30 8.03
N GLU A 37 -0.35 -22.73 6.83
CA GLU A 37 -1.13 -21.53 6.49
C GLU A 37 -2.64 -21.73 6.69
N LYS A 38 -3.18 -22.88 6.30
CA LYS A 38 -4.61 -23.21 6.50
C LYS A 38 -4.96 -23.29 7.97
N ILE A 39 -4.08 -23.88 8.78
CA ILE A 39 -4.28 -24.05 10.23
C ILE A 39 -4.04 -22.74 10.98
N ALA A 40 -3.07 -21.92 10.55
CA ALA A 40 -2.71 -20.65 11.16
C ALA A 40 -3.91 -19.70 11.30
N ARG A 41 -4.90 -19.80 10.39
CA ARG A 41 -6.18 -19.05 10.45
C ARG A 41 -7.01 -19.31 11.71
N TYR A 42 -6.77 -20.43 12.39
CA TYR A 42 -7.44 -20.79 13.65
C TYR A 42 -6.55 -20.57 14.88
N ILE A 43 -5.31 -20.11 14.68
CA ILE A 43 -4.35 -19.86 15.74
C ILE A 43 -4.36 -18.37 16.06
N SER A 44 -4.44 -18.03 17.34
CA SER A 44 -4.23 -16.67 17.83
C SER A 44 -2.87 -16.59 18.50
N ILE A 45 -2.07 -15.59 18.13
CA ILE A 45 -0.81 -15.29 18.81
C ILE A 45 -1.14 -14.67 20.16
N ARG A 46 -0.56 -15.21 21.23
CA ARG A 46 -0.69 -14.68 22.59
C ARG A 46 0.70 -14.45 23.18
N PRO A 47 0.87 -13.47 24.08
CA PRO A 47 2.11 -13.32 24.84
C PRO A 47 2.49 -14.63 25.51
N CYS A 48 3.76 -15.01 25.42
CA CYS A 48 4.29 -16.21 26.07
C CYS A 48 4.02 -16.14 27.58
N MET A 49 3.51 -17.22 28.18
CA MET A 49 3.20 -17.25 29.62
C MET A 49 4.43 -17.12 30.52
N VAL A 50 5.62 -17.48 30.01
CA VAL A 50 6.88 -17.46 30.78
C VAL A 50 7.50 -16.07 30.78
N CYS A 51 7.84 -15.54 29.60
CA CYS A 51 8.47 -14.21 29.49
C CYS A 51 7.46 -13.07 29.41
N LYS A 52 6.14 -13.36 29.37
CA LYS A 52 5.05 -12.38 29.21
C LYS A 52 5.20 -11.49 27.97
N GLY A 53 5.84 -12.01 26.92
CA GLY A 53 6.12 -11.26 25.69
C GLY A 53 7.47 -10.54 25.68
N LYS A 54 8.21 -10.50 26.79
CA LYS A 54 9.52 -9.83 26.91
C LYS A 54 10.68 -10.54 26.22
N ARG A 55 10.45 -11.75 25.65
CA ARG A 55 11.40 -12.56 24.85
C ARG A 55 12.68 -13.05 25.55
N LEU A 56 13.06 -12.46 26.68
CA LEU A 56 14.29 -12.77 27.41
C LEU A 56 14.05 -13.63 28.67
N LYS A 57 15.12 -14.25 29.17
CA LYS A 57 15.11 -15.00 30.44
C LYS A 57 14.97 -14.03 31.63
N PRO A 58 14.36 -14.46 32.75
CA PRO A 58 14.25 -13.63 33.96
C PRO A 58 15.59 -13.09 34.47
N ALA A 59 16.66 -13.88 34.40
CA ALA A 59 18.00 -13.45 34.79
C ALA A 59 18.54 -12.29 33.94
N SER A 60 18.22 -12.25 32.64
CA SER A 60 18.59 -11.14 31.75
C SER A 60 17.78 -9.88 32.06
N LEU A 61 16.51 -10.03 32.45
CA LEU A 61 15.64 -8.91 32.81
C LEU A 61 15.95 -8.33 34.20
N ALA A 62 16.70 -9.04 35.03
CA ALA A 62 17.17 -8.54 36.33
C ALA A 62 18.33 -7.55 36.20
N VAL A 63 19.01 -7.51 35.05
CA VAL A 63 20.07 -6.53 34.77
C VAL A 63 19.41 -5.21 34.40
N THR A 64 19.74 -4.15 35.15
CA THR A 64 19.15 -2.82 34.96
C THR A 64 20.23 -1.74 34.80
N ILE A 65 19.87 -0.68 34.08
CA ILE A 65 20.63 0.56 33.95
C ILE A 65 19.68 1.68 34.40
N ASP A 66 20.07 2.47 35.40
CA ASP A 66 19.22 3.50 36.03
C ASP A 66 17.82 2.98 36.41
N GLY A 67 17.79 1.75 36.94
CA GLY A 67 16.56 1.10 37.41
C GLY A 67 15.69 0.44 36.32
N MET A 68 16.10 0.52 35.04
CA MET A 68 15.34 -0.06 33.93
C MET A 68 16.07 -1.21 33.25
N ASN A 69 15.35 -2.28 32.94
CA ASN A 69 15.91 -3.39 32.17
C ASN A 69 15.90 -3.12 30.66
N ILE A 70 16.61 -3.96 29.91
CA ILE A 70 16.74 -3.80 28.45
C ILE A 70 15.40 -3.76 27.73
N ILE A 71 14.38 -4.49 28.19
CA ILE A 71 13.08 -4.52 27.52
C ILE A 71 12.31 -3.23 27.79
N GLU A 72 12.32 -2.74 29.04
CA GLU A 72 11.70 -1.46 29.41
C GLU A 72 12.29 -0.31 28.57
N VAL A 73 13.61 -0.27 28.40
CA VAL A 73 14.27 0.71 27.52
C VAL A 73 13.84 0.54 26.06
N THR A 74 13.67 -0.69 25.56
CA THR A 74 13.22 -0.91 24.17
C THR A 74 11.72 -0.69 23.93
N GLU A 75 10.91 -0.68 25.00
CA GLU A 75 9.47 -0.40 24.94
C GLU A 75 9.18 1.11 24.98
N MET A 76 10.17 1.94 25.33
CA MET A 76 10.09 3.38 25.15
C MET A 76 9.96 3.75 23.68
N SER A 77 9.32 4.90 23.42
CA SER A 77 9.44 5.56 22.13
C SER A 77 10.91 5.96 21.87
N VAL A 78 11.29 6.16 20.62
CA VAL A 78 12.63 6.64 20.25
C VAL A 78 12.93 7.98 20.91
N GLU A 79 11.93 8.87 21.01
CA GLU A 79 12.03 10.16 21.71
C GLU A 79 12.36 9.96 23.20
N ASP A 80 11.58 9.14 23.90
CA ASP A 80 11.75 8.89 25.34
C ASP A 80 13.08 8.16 25.62
N ALA A 81 13.47 7.22 24.76
CA ALA A 81 14.75 6.52 24.85
C ALA A 81 15.93 7.48 24.67
N LEU A 82 15.84 8.43 23.72
CA LEU A 82 16.90 9.43 23.53
C LEU A 82 17.05 10.29 24.78
N TYR A 83 15.94 10.76 25.34
CA TYR A 83 15.94 11.53 26.59
C TYR A 83 16.48 10.71 27.77
N PHE A 84 16.14 9.42 27.87
CA PHE A 84 16.68 8.51 28.87
C PHE A 84 18.21 8.44 28.79
N PHE A 85 18.78 8.20 27.60
CA PHE A 85 20.24 8.10 27.44
C PHE A 85 20.99 9.43 27.62
N GLN A 86 20.35 10.57 27.31
CA GLN A 86 20.91 11.90 27.60
C GLN A 86 21.03 12.14 29.11
N ASN A 87 19.99 11.78 29.87
CA ASN A 87 20.02 11.93 31.33
C ASN A 87 20.91 10.90 32.01
N LEU A 88 20.97 9.67 31.50
CA LEU A 88 21.83 8.61 32.04
C LEU A 88 23.28 9.05 32.12
N GLU A 89 23.78 9.73 31.09
CA GLU A 89 25.16 10.21 31.00
C GLU A 89 25.57 11.08 32.20
N THR A 90 24.63 11.87 32.73
CA THR A 90 24.87 12.74 33.91
C THR A 90 24.90 11.98 35.24
N LYS A 91 24.41 10.74 35.27
CA LYS A 91 24.30 9.91 36.47
C LYS A 91 25.44 8.90 36.61
N LEU A 92 26.23 8.70 35.55
CA LEU A 92 27.33 7.75 35.56
C LEU A 92 28.51 8.27 36.38
N ASN A 93 29.15 7.37 37.14
CA ASN A 93 30.43 7.70 37.75
C ASN A 93 31.56 7.75 36.71
N GLU A 94 32.74 8.27 37.07
CA GLU A 94 33.87 8.44 36.14
C GLU A 94 34.27 7.14 35.43
N ARG A 95 34.26 6.02 36.16
CA ARG A 95 34.63 4.71 35.62
C ARG A 95 33.61 4.20 34.61
N GLU A 96 32.32 4.29 34.94
CA GLU A 96 31.23 3.90 34.05
C GLU A 96 31.20 4.76 32.79
N TYR A 97 31.35 6.08 32.95
CA TYR A 97 31.39 7.02 31.84
C TYR A 97 32.57 6.72 30.90
N ALA A 98 33.76 6.43 31.43
CA ALA A 98 34.92 6.08 30.62
C ALA A 98 34.68 4.85 29.73
N ILE A 99 33.92 3.86 30.21
CA ILE A 99 33.56 2.64 29.45
C ILE A 99 32.42 2.93 28.47
N ALA A 100 31.39 3.64 28.93
CA ALA A 100 30.13 3.78 28.20
C ALA A 100 30.12 4.92 27.17
N ARG A 101 30.97 5.95 27.29
CA ARG A 101 30.88 7.18 26.48
C ARG A 101 30.79 6.94 24.96
N LEU A 102 31.55 5.98 24.41
CA LEU A 102 31.51 5.68 22.97
C LEU A 102 30.22 4.97 22.57
N ILE A 103 29.73 4.08 23.44
CA ILE A 103 28.47 3.35 23.25
C ILE A 103 27.29 4.32 23.34
N LEU A 104 27.29 5.21 24.35
CA LEU A 104 26.25 6.23 24.53
C LEU A 104 26.24 7.23 23.38
N LYS A 105 27.42 7.64 22.89
CA LYS A 105 27.52 8.48 21.70
C LYS A 105 26.85 7.81 20.49
N GLU A 106 27.14 6.53 20.26
CA GLU A 106 26.58 5.76 19.15
C GLU A 106 25.05 5.55 19.27
N ILE A 107 24.57 5.23 20.47
CA ILE A 107 23.13 5.06 20.75
C ILE A 107 22.39 6.38 20.51
N LYS A 108 22.87 7.48 21.10
CA LYS A 108 22.27 8.81 20.93
C LYS A 108 22.26 9.24 19.47
N ALA A 109 23.33 8.98 18.73
CA ALA A 109 23.39 9.28 17.30
C ALA A 109 22.33 8.50 16.50
N ARG A 110 22.24 7.18 16.70
CA ARG A 110 21.25 6.33 15.99
C ARG A 110 19.81 6.68 16.33
N LEU A 111 19.52 6.96 17.59
CA LEU A 111 18.20 7.45 18.01
C LEU A 111 17.90 8.83 17.40
N GLY A 112 18.89 9.72 17.36
CA GLY A 112 18.79 11.02 16.67
C GLY A 112 18.41 10.86 15.20
N PHE A 113 19.10 9.99 14.46
CA PHE A 113 18.78 9.74 13.04
C PHE A 113 17.36 9.21 12.84
N LEU A 114 16.85 8.39 13.76
CA LEU A 114 15.45 7.94 13.72
C LEU A 114 14.46 9.09 13.95
N MET A 115 14.78 10.05 14.82
CA MET A 115 13.97 11.27 14.99
C MET A 115 14.02 12.18 13.75
N ASP A 116 15.19 12.31 13.13
CA ASP A 116 15.39 13.16 11.95
C ASP A 116 14.55 12.68 10.75
N VAL A 117 14.34 11.37 10.63
CA VAL A 117 13.44 10.76 9.63
C VAL A 117 11.98 10.62 10.12
N GLY A 118 11.60 11.24 11.25
CA GLY A 118 10.22 11.27 11.74
C GLY A 118 9.69 9.92 12.26
N LEU A 119 10.54 9.10 12.87
CA LEU A 119 10.19 7.82 13.49
C LEU A 119 10.30 7.85 15.02
N ASP A 120 10.25 9.04 15.61
CA ASP A 120 10.34 9.29 17.05
C ASP A 120 9.29 8.55 17.88
N TYR A 121 8.10 8.30 17.31
CA TYR A 121 6.99 7.61 17.95
C TYR A 121 7.13 6.09 18.01
N LEU A 122 8.08 5.50 17.27
CA LEU A 122 8.28 4.05 17.25
C LEU A 122 8.96 3.57 18.53
N THR A 123 8.67 2.33 18.92
CA THR A 123 9.45 1.63 19.94
C THR A 123 10.47 0.70 19.28
N MET A 124 11.63 0.50 19.93
CA MET A 124 12.64 -0.45 19.45
C MET A 124 12.17 -1.90 19.53
N SER A 125 11.16 -2.19 20.34
CA SER A 125 10.53 -3.50 20.48
C SER A 125 9.48 -3.81 19.40
N ARG A 126 9.08 -2.82 18.58
CA ARG A 126 8.08 -3.00 17.52
C ARG A 126 8.57 -4.03 16.50
N SER A 127 7.67 -4.91 16.09
CA SER A 127 7.99 -5.93 15.08
C SER A 127 8.25 -5.28 13.72
N ALA A 128 9.34 -5.66 13.05
CA ALA A 128 9.62 -5.21 11.69
C ALA A 128 8.50 -5.60 10.70
N THR A 129 7.77 -6.68 10.98
CA THR A 129 6.65 -7.16 10.14
C THR A 129 5.40 -6.30 10.22
N THR A 130 5.29 -5.39 11.20
CA THR A 130 4.13 -4.50 11.37
C THR A 130 4.44 -3.06 10.98
N LEU A 131 5.63 -2.81 10.42
CA LEU A 131 5.98 -1.51 9.85
C LEU A 131 5.32 -1.34 8.47
N SER A 132 4.89 -0.13 8.17
CA SER A 132 4.54 0.29 6.82
C SER A 132 5.77 0.30 5.91
N GLY A 133 5.55 0.31 4.59
CA GLY A 133 6.64 0.43 3.60
C GLY A 133 7.50 1.67 3.84
N GLY A 134 6.87 2.84 4.03
CA GLY A 134 7.56 4.10 4.34
C GLY A 134 8.32 4.06 5.68
N GLU A 135 7.75 3.48 6.73
CA GLU A 135 8.47 3.30 8.01
C GLU A 135 9.74 2.43 7.82
N ALA A 136 9.63 1.29 7.13
CA ALA A 136 10.76 0.40 6.88
C ALA A 136 11.84 1.07 6.03
N GLN A 137 11.45 1.83 5.00
CA GLN A 137 12.36 2.60 4.16
C GLN A 137 13.10 3.68 4.95
N ARG A 138 12.40 4.43 5.82
CA ARG A 138 13.01 5.47 6.66
C ARG A 138 13.96 4.89 7.72
N ILE A 139 13.66 3.71 8.29
CA ILE A 139 14.63 2.99 9.15
C ILE A 139 15.89 2.65 8.36
N ARG A 140 15.76 2.19 7.12
CA ARG A 140 16.91 1.90 6.25
C ARG A 140 17.71 3.17 5.99
N LEU A 141 17.05 4.29 5.69
CA LEU A 141 17.70 5.59 5.50
C LEU A 141 18.48 6.04 6.75
N ALA A 142 17.85 6.03 7.93
CA ALA A 142 18.50 6.34 9.20
C ALA A 142 19.74 5.45 9.46
N THR A 143 19.65 4.17 9.11
CA THR A 143 20.77 3.22 9.21
C THR A 143 21.92 3.59 8.27
N GLN A 144 21.62 4.07 7.05
CA GLN A 144 22.63 4.48 6.08
C GLN A 144 23.29 5.82 6.45
N ILE A 145 22.56 6.75 7.05
CA ILE A 145 23.16 7.99 7.55
C ILE A 145 24.14 7.67 8.68
N GLY A 146 23.75 6.75 9.57
CA GLY A 146 24.61 6.31 10.67
C GLY A 146 25.87 5.55 10.25
N SER A 147 25.97 5.04 9.01
CA SER A 147 27.21 4.41 8.52
C SER A 147 28.26 5.44 8.10
N SER A 148 27.90 6.72 7.95
CA SER A 148 28.81 7.84 7.61
C SER A 148 29.69 7.55 6.39
N LEU A 149 29.16 6.84 5.41
CA LEU A 149 29.88 6.54 4.17
C LEU A 149 30.03 7.81 3.32
N MET A 150 31.14 7.91 2.59
CA MET A 150 31.45 8.98 1.64
C MET A 150 31.71 8.40 0.26
N GLY A 151 31.43 9.16 -0.80
CA GLY A 151 31.62 8.71 -2.18
C GLY A 151 30.61 7.66 -2.64
N VAL A 152 29.45 7.56 -1.97
CA VAL A 152 28.38 6.63 -2.31
C VAL A 152 27.32 7.31 -3.17
N LEU A 153 26.80 6.59 -4.15
CA LEU A 153 25.59 6.96 -4.90
C LEU A 153 24.38 6.33 -4.22
N TYR A 154 23.57 7.14 -3.55
CA TYR A 154 22.29 6.72 -2.99
C TYR A 154 21.19 6.93 -4.02
N ILE A 155 20.43 5.87 -4.31
CA ILE A 155 19.24 5.92 -5.15
C ILE A 155 18.05 5.62 -4.25
N LEU A 156 17.18 6.61 -4.06
CA LEU A 156 15.99 6.51 -3.23
C LEU A 156 14.74 6.59 -4.10
N ASP A 157 13.78 5.73 -3.78
CA ASP A 157 12.50 5.62 -4.47
C ASP A 157 11.41 6.16 -3.54
N GLU A 158 10.98 7.41 -3.75
CA GLU A 158 9.90 8.10 -3.01
C GLU A 158 10.01 8.03 -1.47
N PRO A 159 11.07 8.59 -0.87
CA PRO A 159 11.24 8.56 0.58
C PRO A 159 10.16 9.32 1.37
N SER A 160 9.36 10.17 0.71
CA SER A 160 8.22 10.89 1.34
C SER A 160 6.98 10.01 1.57
N ILE A 161 6.94 8.76 1.09
CA ILE A 161 5.77 7.87 1.24
C ILE A 161 5.34 7.73 2.71
N GLY A 162 4.02 7.88 2.96
CA GLY A 162 3.41 7.78 4.28
C GLY A 162 3.95 8.79 5.30
N LEU A 163 4.54 9.88 4.81
CA LEU A 163 5.05 10.99 5.62
C LEU A 163 4.07 12.16 5.57
N HIS A 164 3.82 12.77 6.71
CA HIS A 164 3.01 13.97 6.77
C HIS A 164 3.82 15.20 6.31
N GLN A 165 3.17 16.19 5.69
CA GLN A 165 3.83 17.40 5.15
C GLN A 165 4.75 18.12 6.16
N ARG A 166 4.37 18.08 7.44
CA ARG A 166 5.16 18.59 8.57
C ARG A 166 6.57 17.99 8.63
N ASP A 167 6.66 16.67 8.45
CA ASP A 167 7.89 15.91 8.66
C ASP A 167 8.74 15.82 7.37
N ASN A 168 8.15 16.17 6.23
CA ASN A 168 8.82 16.21 4.93
C ASN A 168 10.05 17.14 4.91
N LEU A 169 9.96 18.32 5.52
CA LEU A 169 11.09 19.24 5.64
C LEU A 169 12.28 18.64 6.43
N ARG A 170 12.01 17.77 7.41
CA ARG A 170 13.06 17.06 8.17
C ARG A 170 13.74 16.02 7.30
N LEU A 171 12.95 15.28 6.52
CA LEU A 171 13.47 14.33 5.53
C LEU A 171 14.37 15.04 4.50
N ILE A 172 13.91 16.14 3.90
CA ILE A 172 14.70 16.93 2.94
C ILE A 172 16.02 17.40 3.57
N SER A 173 15.97 17.91 4.80
CA SER A 173 17.18 18.34 5.53
C SER A 173 18.17 17.19 5.72
N THR A 174 17.65 16.00 6.01
CA THR A 174 18.43 14.78 6.18
C THR A 174 19.07 14.33 4.86
N LEU A 175 18.34 14.40 3.74
CA LEU A 175 18.87 14.09 2.41
C LEU A 175 19.97 15.08 1.99
N LYS A 176 19.78 16.37 2.28
CA LYS A 176 20.82 17.40 2.09
C LYS A 176 22.06 17.12 2.92
N HIS A 177 21.89 16.72 4.19
CA HIS A 177 23.01 16.32 5.02
C HIS A 177 23.78 15.11 4.43
N LEU A 178 23.06 14.09 3.95
CA LEU A 178 23.66 12.91 3.33
C LEU A 178 24.49 13.29 2.09
N ARG A 179 23.99 14.23 1.27
CA ARG A 179 24.71 14.82 0.13
C ARG A 179 25.95 15.60 0.61
N ASP A 180 25.80 16.47 1.59
CA ASP A 180 26.85 17.38 2.08
C ASP A 180 28.02 16.64 2.76
N ILE A 181 27.81 15.42 3.24
CA ILE A 181 28.88 14.51 3.71
C ILE A 181 29.84 14.11 2.57
N GLY A 182 29.46 14.30 1.30
CA GLY A 182 30.25 13.95 0.12
C GLY A 182 29.68 12.76 -0.66
N ASN A 183 28.36 12.61 -0.65
CA ASN A 183 27.65 11.59 -1.41
C ASN A 183 26.82 12.20 -2.54
N THR A 184 26.44 11.38 -3.51
CA THR A 184 25.42 11.76 -4.51
C THR A 184 24.10 11.12 -4.12
N VAL A 185 23.03 11.91 -4.08
CA VAL A 185 21.69 11.46 -3.70
C VAL A 185 20.76 11.67 -4.88
N VAL A 186 20.34 10.58 -5.50
CA VAL A 186 19.35 10.55 -6.58
C VAL A 186 18.03 10.10 -5.98
N VAL A 187 16.99 10.92 -6.11
CA VAL A 187 15.68 10.66 -5.53
C VAL A 187 14.65 10.66 -6.66
N VAL A 188 13.89 9.57 -6.77
CA VAL A 188 12.66 9.53 -7.56
C VAL A 188 11.55 10.07 -6.65
N GLU A 189 10.91 11.17 -7.03
CA GLU A 189 9.90 11.83 -6.20
C GLU A 189 8.82 12.51 -7.05
N HIS A 190 7.68 12.73 -6.38
CA HIS A 190 6.53 13.45 -6.91
C HIS A 190 6.09 14.58 -5.99
N ASP A 191 6.65 14.70 -4.78
CA ASP A 191 6.36 15.78 -3.84
C ASP A 191 6.92 17.15 -4.29
N GLU A 192 6.06 18.18 -4.26
CA GLU A 192 6.39 19.55 -4.68
C GLU A 192 7.57 20.13 -3.89
N GLU A 193 7.55 20.02 -2.55
CA GLU A 193 8.60 20.61 -1.68
C GLU A 193 9.97 19.96 -1.92
N THR A 194 10.00 18.66 -2.19
CA THR A 194 11.22 17.91 -2.48
C THR A 194 11.80 18.31 -3.83
N ILE A 195 10.96 18.41 -4.87
CA ILE A 195 11.39 18.86 -6.20
C ILE A 195 11.91 20.30 -6.15
N GLU A 196 11.20 21.21 -5.47
CA GLU A 196 11.64 22.61 -5.31
C GLU A 196 12.96 22.74 -4.52
N SER A 197 13.24 21.80 -3.62
CA SER A 197 14.43 21.78 -2.77
C SER A 197 15.66 21.13 -3.41
N ALA A 198 15.50 20.51 -4.58
CA ALA A 198 16.55 19.78 -5.29
C ALA A 198 17.57 20.73 -5.92
N ASP A 199 18.84 20.31 -5.97
CA ASP A 199 19.89 21.07 -6.67
C ASP A 199 19.75 20.95 -8.19
N HIS A 200 19.28 19.78 -8.64
CA HIS A 200 19.12 19.42 -10.05
C HIS A 200 17.94 18.46 -10.19
N VAL A 201 17.12 18.67 -11.22
CA VAL A 201 15.91 17.91 -11.50
C VAL A 201 15.99 17.38 -12.93
N VAL A 202 15.65 16.10 -13.10
CA VAL A 202 15.50 15.44 -14.39
C VAL A 202 14.04 15.02 -14.54
N ASP A 203 13.32 15.68 -15.45
CA ASP A 203 11.92 15.38 -15.73
C ASP A 203 11.81 14.35 -16.86
N MET A 204 11.21 13.21 -16.53
CA MET A 204 11.01 12.08 -17.45
C MET A 204 9.59 12.13 -18.03
N GLY A 205 9.45 11.88 -19.33
CA GLY A 205 8.13 11.89 -19.98
C GLY A 205 8.21 11.77 -21.50
N PRO A 206 7.30 12.42 -22.26
CA PRO A 206 6.15 13.23 -21.81
C PRO A 206 4.94 12.41 -21.30
N GLY A 207 4.90 11.10 -21.54
CA GLY A 207 3.88 10.20 -21.05
C GLY A 207 4.47 8.95 -20.40
N ALA A 208 3.61 7.96 -20.12
CA ALA A 208 4.02 6.67 -19.55
C ALA A 208 4.21 5.60 -20.64
N GLY A 209 5.00 4.56 -20.34
CA GLY A 209 5.29 3.44 -21.24
C GLY A 209 5.91 3.88 -22.57
N ILE A 210 5.27 3.50 -23.68
CA ILE A 210 5.78 3.78 -25.04
C ILE A 210 5.83 5.28 -25.37
N HIS A 211 5.02 6.09 -24.68
CA HIS A 211 4.98 7.55 -24.83
C HIS A 211 5.99 8.26 -23.92
N GLY A 212 6.76 7.49 -23.13
CA GLY A 212 7.74 7.97 -22.17
C GLY A 212 9.16 7.50 -22.46
N GLY A 213 10.02 7.61 -21.45
CA GLY A 213 11.42 7.17 -21.54
C GLY A 213 12.38 8.22 -22.10
N TYR A 214 11.92 9.47 -22.24
CA TYR A 214 12.73 10.59 -22.68
C TYR A 214 12.93 11.60 -21.55
N VAL A 215 14.08 12.27 -21.55
CA VAL A 215 14.32 13.45 -20.71
C VAL A 215 13.63 14.64 -21.37
N VAL A 216 12.56 15.13 -20.75
CA VAL A 216 11.74 16.24 -21.27
C VAL A 216 12.34 17.59 -20.88
N ALA A 217 12.85 17.66 -19.65
CA ALA A 217 13.51 18.83 -19.10
C ALA A 217 14.58 18.40 -18.11
N GLU A 218 15.66 19.17 -18.04
CA GLU A 218 16.76 18.93 -17.10
C GLU A 218 17.34 20.28 -16.66
N GLY A 219 17.60 20.44 -15.36
CA GLY A 219 18.18 21.66 -14.81
C GLY A 219 17.74 21.94 -13.38
N THR A 220 17.79 23.22 -12.97
CA THR A 220 17.29 23.63 -11.66
C THR A 220 15.75 23.58 -11.62
N PRO A 221 15.12 23.51 -10.43
CA PRO A 221 13.66 23.51 -10.32
C PRO A 221 13.00 24.70 -11.06
N GLN A 222 13.63 25.88 -11.03
CA GLN A 222 13.12 27.07 -11.73
C GLN A 222 13.20 26.92 -13.26
N GLN A 223 14.20 26.21 -13.79
CA GLN A 223 14.30 25.90 -15.22
C GLN A 223 13.24 24.88 -15.64
N ILE A 224 12.92 23.89 -14.80
CA ILE A 224 11.82 22.95 -15.03
C ILE A 224 10.48 23.68 -15.08
N MET A 225 10.21 24.58 -14.11
CA MET A 225 8.99 25.40 -14.06
C MET A 225 8.81 26.27 -15.30
N ALA A 226 9.90 26.77 -15.89
CA ALA A 226 9.86 27.60 -17.10
C ALA A 226 9.67 26.79 -18.40
N ASN A 227 9.86 25.46 -18.36
CA ASN A 227 9.81 24.61 -19.54
C ASN A 227 8.36 24.21 -19.87
N LYS A 228 7.83 24.74 -20.98
CA LYS A 228 6.45 24.48 -21.45
C LYS A 228 6.19 23.03 -21.88
N ASN A 229 7.22 22.23 -22.13
CA ASN A 229 7.07 20.82 -22.50
C ASN A 229 7.01 19.91 -21.27
N SER A 230 7.50 20.38 -20.12
CA SER A 230 7.48 19.64 -18.86
C SER A 230 6.08 19.66 -18.26
N LEU A 231 5.45 18.48 -18.15
CA LEU A 231 4.16 18.37 -17.47
C LEU A 231 4.33 18.72 -15.98
N THR A 232 5.40 18.23 -15.36
CA THR A 232 5.81 18.57 -13.99
C THR A 232 5.96 20.08 -13.82
N GLY A 233 6.68 20.74 -14.73
CA GLY A 233 6.88 22.19 -14.74
C GLY A 233 5.57 23.00 -14.80
N LYS A 234 4.56 22.51 -15.53
CA LYS A 234 3.22 23.12 -15.56
C LYS A 234 2.48 23.04 -14.23
N TYR A 235 2.63 21.94 -13.49
CA TYR A 235 2.04 21.81 -12.16
C TYR A 235 2.77 22.68 -11.13
N LEU A 236 4.11 22.69 -11.16
CA LEU A 236 4.92 23.51 -10.24
C LEU A 236 4.71 25.02 -10.47
N SER A 237 4.67 25.46 -11.74
CA SER A 237 4.38 26.86 -12.09
C SER A 237 2.94 27.27 -11.81
N GLY A 238 2.03 26.30 -11.66
CA GLY A 238 0.60 26.52 -11.48
C GLY A 238 -0.19 26.77 -12.76
N GLU A 239 0.40 26.58 -13.94
CA GLU A 239 -0.34 26.54 -15.21
C GLU A 239 -1.41 25.44 -15.19
N LEU A 240 -1.08 24.29 -14.59
CA LEU A 240 -2.00 23.21 -14.30
C LEU A 240 -2.12 23.03 -12.79
N CYS A 241 -3.33 22.76 -12.31
CA CYS A 241 -3.56 22.42 -10.91
C CYS A 241 -4.74 21.46 -10.76
N ILE A 242 -4.85 20.87 -9.57
CA ILE A 242 -6.05 20.16 -9.13
C ILE A 242 -6.94 21.19 -8.45
N GLU A 243 -8.08 21.50 -9.08
CA GLU A 243 -9.04 22.50 -8.59
C GLU A 243 -9.75 22.03 -7.31
N VAL A 244 -10.08 22.97 -6.44
CA VAL A 244 -10.95 22.67 -5.29
C VAL A 244 -12.40 22.55 -5.79
N PRO A 245 -13.16 21.52 -5.38
CA PRO A 245 -14.58 21.43 -5.71
C PRO A 245 -15.35 22.68 -5.28
N LYS A 246 -16.07 23.31 -6.21
CA LYS A 246 -16.84 24.55 -5.95
C LYS A 246 -17.95 24.37 -4.91
N LYS A 247 -18.46 23.15 -4.76
CA LYS A 247 -19.47 22.76 -3.78
C LYS A 247 -19.11 21.39 -3.22
N ARG A 248 -19.21 21.22 -1.91
CA ARG A 248 -19.04 19.92 -1.24
C ARG A 248 -20.39 19.20 -1.16
N ARG A 249 -20.35 17.88 -1.29
CA ARG A 249 -21.55 17.03 -1.18
C ARG A 249 -22.06 17.04 0.27
N LYS A 250 -23.38 16.93 0.41
CA LYS A 250 -24.01 16.75 1.73
C LYS A 250 -24.14 15.26 2.01
N PRO A 251 -23.77 14.79 3.21
CA PRO A 251 -23.94 13.39 3.60
C PRO A 251 -25.38 12.92 3.46
N ALA A 252 -25.59 11.74 2.88
CA ALA A 252 -26.90 11.10 2.77
C ALA A 252 -27.26 10.26 4.02
N GLY A 253 -26.27 9.99 4.86
CA GLY A 253 -26.37 9.15 6.04
C GLY A 253 -25.06 9.15 6.82
N LYS A 254 -24.96 8.31 7.85
CA LYS A 254 -23.72 8.16 8.63
C LYS A 254 -23.59 6.77 9.22
N LEU A 255 -22.33 6.33 9.33
CA LEU A 255 -21.88 5.15 10.05
C LEU A 255 -21.11 5.64 11.29
N ILE A 256 -21.40 5.11 12.48
CA ILE A 256 -20.73 5.55 13.71
C ILE A 256 -20.03 4.37 14.36
N LEU A 257 -18.72 4.48 14.56
CA LEU A 257 -17.90 3.52 15.28
C LEU A 257 -17.67 4.03 16.70
N TYR A 258 -18.11 3.26 17.70
CA TYR A 258 -17.99 3.64 19.11
C TYR A 258 -16.82 2.92 19.80
N GLY A 259 -16.08 3.68 20.62
CA GLY A 259 -15.05 3.20 21.53
C GLY A 259 -13.87 2.49 20.88
N ALA A 260 -13.42 2.93 19.70
CA ALA A 260 -12.24 2.40 19.05
C ALA A 260 -11.00 2.61 19.94
N SER A 261 -10.35 1.50 20.33
CA SER A 261 -9.32 1.46 21.38
C SER A 261 -8.19 0.48 21.09
N GLU A 262 -8.03 0.09 19.81
CA GLU A 262 -6.90 -0.72 19.37
C GLU A 262 -5.61 0.11 19.32
N ASN A 263 -4.47 -0.51 19.61
CA ASN A 263 -3.16 0.16 19.70
C ASN A 263 -3.21 1.46 20.53
N ASN A 264 -2.85 2.59 19.93
CA ASN A 264 -2.77 3.90 20.57
C ASN A 264 -4.10 4.69 20.55
N LEU A 265 -5.20 4.16 19.98
CA LEU A 265 -6.48 4.86 19.93
C LEU A 265 -7.09 5.05 21.33
N LYS A 266 -7.50 6.28 21.66
CA LYS A 266 -7.95 6.65 23.01
C LYS A 266 -9.48 6.53 23.19
N ASN A 267 -10.04 5.35 22.92
CA ASN A 267 -11.49 5.06 23.04
C ASN A 267 -12.34 6.07 22.23
N LEU A 268 -12.10 6.14 20.93
CA LEU A 268 -12.71 7.12 20.03
C LEU A 268 -14.11 6.71 19.57
N ASP A 269 -15.01 7.69 19.55
CA ASP A 269 -16.28 7.63 18.86
C ASP A 269 -16.14 8.44 17.55
N VAL A 270 -16.29 7.79 16.40
CA VAL A 270 -16.01 8.39 15.09
C VAL A 270 -17.23 8.28 14.18
N GLU A 271 -17.65 9.41 13.62
CA GLU A 271 -18.73 9.46 12.62
C GLU A 271 -18.15 9.53 11.20
N PHE A 272 -18.53 8.55 10.36
CA PHE A 272 -18.20 8.48 8.95
C PHE A 272 -19.44 8.84 8.12
N PRO A 273 -19.50 10.03 7.49
CA PRO A 273 -20.62 10.38 6.63
C PRO A 273 -20.66 9.49 5.38
N LEU A 274 -21.86 9.09 4.97
CA LEU A 274 -22.09 8.22 3.82
C LEU A 274 -22.52 9.00 2.58
N GLY A 275 -22.20 8.46 1.40
CA GLY A 275 -22.49 9.04 0.09
C GLY A 275 -21.59 10.22 -0.28
N VAL A 276 -20.44 10.33 0.37
CA VAL A 276 -19.46 11.42 0.18
C VAL A 276 -18.03 10.87 0.18
N MET A 277 -17.07 11.70 -0.24
CA MET A 277 -15.65 11.39 -0.12
C MET A 277 -15.13 11.82 1.27
N VAL A 278 -14.76 10.85 2.10
CA VAL A 278 -14.18 11.04 3.43
C VAL A 278 -12.67 10.83 3.37
N CYS A 279 -11.90 11.80 3.85
CA CYS A 279 -10.45 11.69 3.96
C CYS A 279 -10.03 11.59 5.43
N VAL A 280 -9.21 10.60 5.75
CA VAL A 280 -8.67 10.36 7.09
C VAL A 280 -7.20 10.80 7.06
N THR A 281 -6.90 11.83 7.84
CA THR A 281 -5.62 12.56 7.81
C THR A 281 -4.97 12.55 9.19
N GLY A 282 -3.79 13.16 9.30
CA GLY A 282 -3.02 13.23 10.54
C GLY A 282 -1.59 12.74 10.39
N VAL A 283 -0.73 13.03 11.37
CA VAL A 283 0.70 12.69 11.32
C VAL A 283 0.98 11.19 11.30
N SER A 284 2.18 10.77 10.89
CA SER A 284 2.58 9.36 10.93
C SER A 284 2.53 8.84 12.38
N GLY A 285 1.99 7.63 12.57
CA GLY A 285 1.77 7.08 13.91
C GLY A 285 0.54 7.59 14.67
N SER A 286 -0.28 8.50 14.13
CA SER A 286 -1.46 9.03 14.84
C SER A 286 -2.60 8.03 15.03
N GLY A 287 -2.57 6.89 14.34
CA GLY A 287 -3.57 5.82 14.44
C GLY A 287 -4.49 5.66 13.23
N LYS A 288 -4.25 6.35 12.10
CA LYS A 288 -5.06 6.27 10.87
C LYS A 288 -5.33 4.83 10.41
N SER A 289 -4.27 4.05 10.15
CA SER A 289 -4.40 2.65 9.71
C SER A 289 -5.02 1.77 10.79
N THR A 290 -4.80 2.07 12.09
CA THR A 290 -5.45 1.35 13.19
C THR A 290 -6.97 1.58 13.18
N LEU A 291 -7.41 2.83 13.01
CA LEU A 291 -8.82 3.18 12.97
C LEU A 291 -9.50 2.59 11.73
N ILE A 292 -8.89 2.75 10.56
CA ILE A 292 -9.52 2.41 9.28
C ILE A 292 -9.30 0.95 8.92
N ASN A 293 -8.06 0.48 8.82
CA ASN A 293 -7.78 -0.88 8.32
C ASN A 293 -7.98 -1.94 9.41
N GLU A 294 -7.45 -1.72 10.62
CA GLU A 294 -7.49 -2.72 11.70
C GLU A 294 -8.84 -2.76 12.44
N THR A 295 -9.57 -1.65 12.46
CA THR A 295 -10.86 -1.56 13.16
C THR A 295 -12.03 -1.48 12.18
N LEU A 296 -12.27 -0.33 11.54
CA LEU A 296 -13.46 -0.08 10.72
C LEU A 296 -13.63 -1.11 9.59
N ASN A 297 -12.58 -1.31 8.78
CA ASN A 297 -12.62 -2.22 7.63
C ASN A 297 -12.88 -3.66 8.07
N LYS A 298 -12.21 -4.16 9.12
CA LYS A 298 -12.42 -5.52 9.62
C LYS A 298 -13.83 -5.69 10.22
N VAL A 299 -14.38 -4.66 10.88
CA VAL A 299 -15.77 -4.69 11.35
C VAL A 299 -16.72 -4.78 10.16
N LEU A 300 -16.61 -3.89 9.18
CA LEU A 300 -17.47 -3.90 8.00
C LEU A 300 -17.32 -5.19 7.19
N ALA A 301 -16.10 -5.68 6.99
CA ALA A 301 -15.86 -6.91 6.24
C ALA A 301 -16.44 -8.13 6.95
N LYS A 302 -16.38 -8.18 8.28
CA LYS A 302 -16.99 -9.24 9.07
C LYS A 302 -18.51 -9.21 8.98
N GLU A 303 -19.13 -8.05 9.18
CA GLU A 303 -20.60 -7.91 9.23
C GLU A 303 -21.26 -7.97 7.83
N LEU A 304 -20.65 -7.35 6.81
CA LEU A 304 -21.21 -7.24 5.46
C LEU A 304 -20.69 -8.33 4.51
N ASN A 305 -19.37 -8.60 4.53
CA ASN A 305 -18.74 -9.53 3.59
C ASN A 305 -18.54 -10.94 4.17
N LYS A 306 -18.94 -11.18 5.43
CA LYS A 306 -18.75 -12.44 6.17
C LYS A 306 -17.27 -12.86 6.29
N ALA A 307 -16.37 -11.87 6.34
CA ALA A 307 -14.96 -12.11 6.61
C ALA A 307 -14.75 -12.71 8.01
N ARG A 308 -13.68 -13.49 8.16
CA ARG A 308 -13.35 -14.19 9.42
C ARG A 308 -12.29 -13.48 10.25
N GLU A 309 -11.77 -12.37 9.75
CA GLU A 309 -10.75 -11.62 10.45
C GLU A 309 -11.31 -10.98 11.71
N LYS A 310 -10.50 -10.97 12.77
CA LYS A 310 -10.88 -10.37 14.04
C LYS A 310 -10.58 -8.87 13.96
N PRO A 311 -11.58 -7.98 14.11
CA PRO A 311 -11.34 -6.55 14.20
C PRO A 311 -10.59 -6.19 15.48
N GLY A 312 -9.92 -5.04 15.47
CA GLY A 312 -9.36 -4.39 16.66
C GLY A 312 -10.42 -4.10 17.72
N LYS A 313 -10.01 -3.66 18.90
CA LYS A 313 -10.90 -3.32 20.02
C LYS A 313 -11.81 -2.14 19.68
N TYR A 314 -13.11 -2.35 19.82
CA TYR A 314 -14.17 -1.35 19.69
C TYR A 314 -15.36 -1.76 20.58
N LYS A 315 -16.29 -0.83 20.86
CA LYS A 315 -17.51 -1.11 21.65
C LYS A 315 -18.67 -1.58 20.78
N SER A 316 -19.02 -0.79 19.76
CA SER A 316 -20.15 -1.08 18.86
C SER A 316 -20.05 -0.26 17.58
N ILE A 317 -20.90 -0.59 16.59
CA ILE A 317 -21.04 0.17 15.35
C ILE A 317 -22.53 0.32 15.01
N THR A 318 -22.94 1.49 14.53
CA THR A 318 -24.32 1.78 14.09
C THR A 318 -24.32 2.33 12.65
N GLY A 319 -25.46 2.23 11.96
CA GLY A 319 -25.60 2.68 10.56
C GLY A 319 -25.26 1.60 9.52
N LEU A 320 -25.07 0.34 9.92
CA LEU A 320 -24.72 -0.77 9.02
C LEU A 320 -25.81 -1.04 7.97
N GLU A 321 -27.08 -0.79 8.29
CA GLU A 321 -28.23 -0.98 7.40
C GLU A 321 -28.22 -0.06 6.16
N GLN A 322 -27.39 0.98 6.17
CA GLN A 322 -27.23 1.93 5.07
C GLN A 322 -26.21 1.47 4.03
N VAL A 323 -25.41 0.44 4.34
CA VAL A 323 -24.29 -0.06 3.52
C VAL A 323 -24.50 -1.54 3.20
N ASP A 324 -24.19 -1.97 1.97
CA ASP A 324 -24.40 -3.36 1.54
C ASP A 324 -23.11 -4.19 1.46
N LYS A 325 -21.98 -3.55 1.15
CA LYS A 325 -20.66 -4.19 1.09
C LYS A 325 -19.55 -3.16 1.36
N VAL A 326 -18.43 -3.67 1.86
CA VAL A 326 -17.16 -2.91 1.93
C VAL A 326 -16.16 -3.45 0.93
N ILE A 327 -15.39 -2.58 0.31
CA ILE A 327 -14.30 -2.97 -0.60
C ILE A 327 -13.04 -2.23 -0.19
N THR A 328 -11.99 -2.99 0.09
CA THR A 328 -10.66 -2.45 0.40
C THR A 328 -9.80 -2.47 -0.86
N ILE A 329 -9.17 -1.34 -1.16
CA ILE A 329 -8.23 -1.19 -2.27
C ILE A 329 -6.90 -0.74 -1.69
N ASP A 330 -6.08 -1.71 -1.32
CA ASP A 330 -4.75 -1.53 -0.75
C ASP A 330 -3.64 -1.73 -1.80
N GLN A 331 -2.40 -1.37 -1.44
CA GLN A 331 -1.22 -1.51 -2.29
C GLN A 331 -0.65 -2.95 -2.31
N SER A 332 -1.30 -3.91 -1.66
CA SER A 332 -0.84 -5.29 -1.69
C SER A 332 -0.80 -5.83 -3.13
N PRO A 333 0.19 -6.65 -3.51
CA PRO A 333 0.29 -7.17 -4.87
C PRO A 333 -1.01 -7.90 -5.29
N ILE A 334 -1.50 -7.67 -6.51
CA ILE A 334 -2.68 -8.40 -7.04
C ILE A 334 -2.44 -9.91 -7.15
N GLY A 335 -1.18 -10.34 -7.12
CA GLY A 335 -0.78 -11.72 -6.99
C GLY A 335 0.72 -11.84 -6.74
N ARG A 336 1.13 -12.95 -6.12
CA ARG A 336 2.54 -13.24 -5.77
C ARG A 336 3.22 -14.17 -6.78
N THR A 337 2.58 -14.44 -7.92
CA THR A 337 3.08 -15.37 -8.92
C THR A 337 2.94 -14.77 -10.32
N PRO A 338 3.81 -15.13 -11.29
CA PRO A 338 3.70 -14.65 -12.68
C PRO A 338 2.40 -15.00 -13.41
N ARG A 339 1.58 -15.88 -12.83
CA ARG A 339 0.26 -16.27 -13.35
C ARG A 339 -0.80 -15.20 -13.15
N SER A 340 -0.63 -14.36 -12.14
CA SER A 340 -1.51 -13.22 -11.92
C SER A 340 -1.03 -12.06 -12.81
N ASN A 341 -1.97 -11.45 -13.51
CA ASN A 341 -1.74 -10.31 -14.40
C ASN A 341 -3.03 -9.47 -14.51
N PRO A 342 -2.97 -8.24 -15.07
CA PRO A 342 -4.15 -7.39 -15.22
C PRO A 342 -5.33 -8.10 -15.91
N ALA A 343 -5.07 -8.89 -16.96
CA ALA A 343 -6.11 -9.61 -17.68
C ALA A 343 -6.85 -10.65 -16.83
N THR A 344 -6.13 -11.42 -16.03
CA THR A 344 -6.73 -12.44 -15.15
C THR A 344 -7.44 -11.80 -13.96
N TYR A 345 -6.89 -10.74 -13.37
CA TYR A 345 -7.45 -10.09 -12.18
C TYR A 345 -8.76 -9.37 -12.49
N THR A 346 -8.81 -8.59 -13.58
CA THR A 346 -10.02 -7.90 -14.06
C THR A 346 -11.05 -8.85 -14.72
N ASN A 347 -10.72 -10.14 -14.79
CA ASN A 347 -11.47 -11.15 -15.54
C ASN A 347 -11.67 -10.76 -17.03
N LEU A 348 -10.77 -9.96 -17.59
CA LEU A 348 -10.71 -9.63 -19.02
C LEU A 348 -10.28 -10.83 -19.85
N PHE A 349 -9.47 -11.72 -19.28
CA PHE A 349 -8.90 -12.84 -20.01
C PHE A 349 -9.92 -13.92 -20.41
N THR A 350 -11.03 -14.03 -19.68
CA THR A 350 -12.10 -14.98 -20.01
C THR A 350 -12.76 -14.68 -21.36
N PRO A 351 -13.33 -13.48 -21.61
CA PRO A 351 -13.90 -13.16 -22.91
C PRO A 351 -12.87 -13.17 -24.05
N ILE A 352 -11.61 -12.81 -23.80
CA ILE A 352 -10.54 -12.95 -24.80
C ILE A 352 -10.37 -14.42 -25.22
N ARG A 353 -10.25 -15.35 -24.25
CA ARG A 353 -10.11 -16.78 -24.57
C ARG A 353 -11.32 -17.37 -25.29
N GLU A 354 -12.52 -16.91 -24.95
CA GLU A 354 -13.75 -17.30 -25.64
C GLU A 354 -13.75 -16.82 -27.09
N LEU A 355 -13.31 -15.59 -27.35
CA LEU A 355 -13.15 -15.04 -28.69
C LEU A 355 -12.17 -15.87 -29.53
N PHE A 356 -10.99 -16.18 -28.99
CA PHE A 356 -9.99 -17.00 -29.69
C PHE A 356 -10.51 -18.42 -30.03
N ALA A 357 -11.29 -19.02 -29.13
CA ALA A 357 -11.94 -20.31 -29.38
C ALA A 357 -13.02 -20.26 -30.47
N GLN A 358 -13.54 -19.07 -30.80
CA GLN A 358 -14.52 -18.90 -31.86
C GLN A 358 -13.92 -18.73 -33.25
N THR A 359 -12.59 -18.54 -33.36
CA THR A 359 -11.90 -18.39 -34.66
C THR A 359 -12.03 -19.65 -35.52
N LYS A 360 -11.98 -19.49 -36.85
CA LYS A 360 -12.17 -20.60 -37.81
C LYS A 360 -11.19 -21.74 -37.57
N LEU A 361 -9.90 -21.41 -37.40
CA LEU A 361 -8.84 -22.40 -37.20
C LEU A 361 -8.95 -23.09 -35.82
N ALA A 362 -9.33 -22.36 -34.76
CA ALA A 362 -9.56 -22.96 -33.45
C ALA A 362 -10.73 -23.97 -33.48
N LYS A 363 -11.85 -23.61 -34.13
CA LYS A 363 -13.00 -24.50 -34.31
C LYS A 363 -12.63 -25.75 -35.12
N ALA A 364 -11.89 -25.59 -36.22
CA ALA A 364 -11.43 -26.72 -37.03
C ALA A 364 -10.53 -27.70 -36.25
N ARG A 365 -9.71 -27.18 -35.32
CA ARG A 365 -8.84 -27.99 -34.45
C ARG A 365 -9.52 -28.47 -33.15
N GLY A 366 -10.80 -28.16 -32.95
CA GLY A 366 -11.53 -28.51 -31.72
C GLY A 366 -11.04 -27.80 -30.46
N TYR A 367 -10.35 -26.67 -30.59
CA TYR A 367 -9.81 -25.92 -29.46
C TYR A 367 -10.91 -25.11 -28.77
N LYS A 368 -11.01 -25.30 -27.45
CA LYS A 368 -11.93 -24.55 -26.57
C LYS A 368 -11.17 -23.45 -25.83
N ALA A 369 -11.90 -22.57 -25.13
CA ALA A 369 -11.32 -21.50 -24.32
C ALA A 369 -10.27 -21.97 -23.28
N GLY A 370 -10.33 -23.24 -22.87
CA GLY A 370 -9.32 -23.86 -22.00
C GLY A 370 -7.93 -23.98 -22.65
N ARG A 371 -7.85 -24.19 -23.98
CA ARG A 371 -6.57 -24.27 -24.72
C ARG A 371 -5.79 -22.95 -24.62
N PHE A 372 -6.49 -21.83 -24.65
CA PHE A 372 -5.90 -20.49 -24.56
C PHE A 372 -5.66 -20.03 -23.12
N SER A 373 -5.83 -20.90 -22.12
CA SER A 373 -5.50 -20.57 -20.73
C SER A 373 -4.07 -21.03 -20.41
N PHE A 374 -3.18 -20.11 -20.06
CA PHE A 374 -1.84 -20.46 -19.60
C PHE A 374 -1.84 -21.20 -18.24
N ASN A 375 -2.95 -21.16 -17.50
CA ASN A 375 -3.11 -21.86 -16.21
C ASN A 375 -3.53 -23.32 -16.34
N ILE A 376 -3.93 -23.78 -17.54
CA ILE A 376 -4.50 -25.12 -17.76
C ILE A 376 -3.57 -25.91 -18.71
N ARG A 377 -3.35 -27.19 -18.40
CA ARG A 377 -2.62 -28.10 -19.30
C ARG A 377 -3.33 -28.21 -20.65
N GLY A 378 -2.55 -28.24 -21.72
CA GLY A 378 -3.07 -28.35 -23.08
C GLY A 378 -2.33 -27.39 -24.02
N GLY A 379 -2.63 -26.09 -23.94
CA GLY A 379 -2.05 -25.09 -24.84
C GLY A 379 -0.86 -24.30 -24.27
N ARG A 380 -0.68 -24.32 -22.96
CA ARG A 380 0.45 -23.65 -22.30
C ARG A 380 1.80 -24.31 -22.66
N CYS A 381 2.89 -23.57 -22.45
CA CYS A 381 4.23 -24.15 -22.46
C CYS A 381 4.43 -25.00 -21.20
N GLU A 382 4.77 -26.28 -21.34
CA GLU A 382 4.95 -27.17 -20.20
C GLU A 382 6.29 -26.96 -19.47
N ALA A 383 7.32 -26.44 -20.15
CA ALA A 383 8.63 -26.17 -19.53
C ALA A 383 8.54 -25.14 -18.39
N CYS A 384 7.80 -24.05 -18.59
CA CYS A 384 7.52 -23.06 -17.55
C CYS A 384 6.13 -23.21 -16.92
N SER A 385 5.41 -24.30 -17.23
CA SER A 385 4.01 -24.50 -16.79
C SER A 385 3.07 -23.30 -17.06
N GLY A 386 3.32 -22.53 -18.11
CA GLY A 386 2.56 -21.34 -18.50
C GLY A 386 2.99 -20.01 -17.85
N ASP A 387 3.99 -20.01 -16.97
CA ASP A 387 4.43 -18.78 -16.28
C ASP A 387 5.16 -17.82 -17.21
N GLY A 388 5.80 -18.34 -18.26
CA GLY A 388 6.61 -17.57 -19.23
C GLY A 388 8.02 -17.27 -18.73
N THR A 389 8.24 -17.34 -17.43
CA THR A 389 9.54 -17.17 -16.76
C THR A 389 9.90 -18.41 -15.95
N ILE A 390 11.17 -18.53 -15.60
CA ILE A 390 11.71 -19.50 -14.65
C ILE A 390 12.34 -18.69 -13.50
N THR A 391 11.99 -19.04 -12.27
CA THR A 391 12.59 -18.41 -11.08
C THR A 391 13.94 -19.05 -10.79
N ILE A 392 14.97 -18.22 -10.67
CA ILE A 392 16.31 -18.62 -10.23
C ILE A 392 16.45 -18.16 -8.78
N GLU A 393 16.61 -19.12 -7.88
CA GLU A 393 16.83 -18.88 -6.47
C GLU A 393 18.25 -18.34 -6.24
N MET A 394 18.36 -17.23 -5.50
CA MET A 394 19.63 -16.57 -5.22
C MET A 394 19.89 -16.57 -3.70
N ASN A 395 21.10 -16.99 -3.28
CA ASN A 395 21.37 -17.21 -1.86
C ASN A 395 21.39 -15.93 -0.99
N PHE A 396 21.80 -14.80 -1.57
CA PHE A 396 22.02 -13.54 -0.84
C PHE A 396 21.33 -12.33 -1.50
N LEU A 397 20.80 -12.53 -2.70
CA LEU A 397 20.10 -11.52 -3.47
C LEU A 397 18.63 -11.95 -3.63
N PRO A 398 17.71 -11.03 -3.92
CA PRO A 398 16.36 -11.41 -4.28
C PRO A 398 16.34 -12.34 -5.49
N ASP A 399 15.41 -13.30 -5.50
CA ASP A 399 15.21 -14.22 -6.62
C ASP A 399 14.97 -13.47 -7.93
N VAL A 400 15.51 -14.03 -9.02
CA VAL A 400 15.43 -13.41 -10.35
C VAL A 400 14.55 -14.25 -11.26
N TYR A 401 13.69 -13.58 -12.03
CA TYR A 401 12.84 -14.20 -13.04
C TYR A 401 13.49 -14.09 -14.42
N VAL A 402 13.84 -15.22 -15.02
CA VAL A 402 14.44 -15.27 -16.37
C VAL A 402 13.40 -15.76 -17.37
N PRO A 403 13.32 -15.18 -18.59
CA PRO A 403 12.42 -15.69 -19.63
C PRO A 403 12.67 -17.17 -19.91
N CYS A 404 11.59 -17.95 -20.02
CA CYS A 404 11.69 -19.37 -20.34
C CYS A 404 12.30 -19.56 -21.73
N GLU A 405 13.38 -20.35 -21.82
CA GLU A 405 14.12 -20.56 -23.07
C GLU A 405 13.27 -21.24 -24.16
N VAL A 406 12.31 -22.09 -23.76
CA VAL A 406 11.49 -22.89 -24.69
C VAL A 406 10.41 -22.04 -25.37
N CYS A 407 9.66 -21.25 -24.61
CA CYS A 407 8.60 -20.39 -25.16
C CYS A 407 9.02 -18.94 -25.37
N ARG A 408 10.22 -18.56 -24.94
CA ARG A 408 10.76 -17.19 -24.98
C ARG A 408 9.80 -16.17 -24.36
N GLY A 409 9.24 -16.51 -23.20
CA GLY A 409 8.26 -15.65 -22.51
C GLY A 409 6.82 -15.75 -23.02
N LYS A 410 6.54 -16.42 -24.15
CA LYS A 410 5.20 -16.44 -24.76
C LYS A 410 4.14 -17.24 -24.01
N ARG A 411 4.51 -18.01 -22.97
CA ARG A 411 3.60 -18.83 -22.12
C ARG A 411 2.86 -20.00 -22.80
N TYR A 412 2.88 -20.09 -24.13
CA TYR A 412 2.16 -21.11 -24.91
C TYR A 412 3.09 -22.00 -25.74
N ASN A 413 2.59 -23.18 -26.13
CA ASN A 413 3.24 -24.02 -27.15
C ASN A 413 2.99 -23.49 -28.57
N ARG A 414 3.78 -23.98 -29.52
CA ARG A 414 3.78 -23.49 -30.91
C ARG A 414 2.42 -23.68 -31.58
N GLU A 415 1.76 -24.81 -31.35
CA GLU A 415 0.48 -25.16 -31.98
C GLU A 415 -0.67 -24.25 -31.53
N THR A 416 -0.61 -23.73 -30.30
CA THR A 416 -1.59 -22.76 -29.80
C THR A 416 -1.36 -21.38 -30.40
N LEU A 417 -0.09 -21.00 -30.61
CA LEU A 417 0.28 -19.69 -31.18
C LEU A 417 -0.02 -19.57 -32.67
N GLU A 418 -0.32 -20.67 -33.37
CA GLU A 418 -0.80 -20.64 -34.76
C GLU A 418 -2.23 -20.09 -34.90
N ILE A 419 -3.00 -20.04 -33.81
CA ILE A 419 -4.35 -19.46 -33.83
C ILE A 419 -4.24 -17.94 -33.70
N THR A 420 -4.69 -17.23 -34.72
CA THR A 420 -4.72 -15.77 -34.75
C THR A 420 -6.14 -15.21 -34.79
N TYR A 421 -6.29 -14.00 -34.23
CA TYR A 421 -7.44 -13.13 -34.39
C TYR A 421 -6.91 -11.78 -34.87
N LYS A 422 -7.42 -11.25 -36.00
CA LYS A 422 -6.86 -10.07 -36.68
C LYS A 422 -5.32 -10.15 -36.81
N ASP A 423 -4.82 -11.29 -37.28
CA ASP A 423 -3.39 -11.60 -37.46
C ASP A 423 -2.51 -11.62 -36.20
N HIS A 424 -3.09 -11.46 -35.01
CA HIS A 424 -2.38 -11.54 -33.73
C HIS A 424 -2.73 -12.83 -33.00
N ASN A 425 -1.72 -13.54 -32.49
CA ASN A 425 -1.94 -14.70 -31.64
C ASN A 425 -2.23 -14.28 -30.18
N ILE A 426 -2.58 -15.25 -29.33
CA ILE A 426 -2.95 -14.96 -27.93
C ILE A 426 -1.80 -14.36 -27.11
N ALA A 427 -0.55 -14.70 -27.40
CA ALA A 427 0.61 -14.12 -26.72
C ALA A 427 0.84 -12.67 -27.17
N ASP A 428 0.65 -12.36 -28.45
CA ASP A 428 0.76 -11.00 -28.97
C ASP A 428 -0.29 -10.08 -28.31
N VAL A 429 -1.55 -10.56 -28.19
CA VAL A 429 -2.62 -9.84 -27.48
C VAL A 429 -2.30 -9.60 -26.01
N LEU A 430 -1.64 -10.55 -25.34
CA LEU A 430 -1.20 -10.37 -23.96
C LEU A 430 0.01 -9.42 -23.84
N ASP A 431 0.75 -9.20 -24.92
CA ASP A 431 1.91 -8.30 -24.95
C ASP A 431 1.54 -6.86 -25.32
N MET A 432 0.35 -6.63 -25.87
CA MET A 432 -0.21 -5.30 -26.12
C MET A 432 -0.36 -4.51 -24.82
N THR A 433 -0.13 -3.21 -24.91
CA THR A 433 -0.54 -2.25 -23.89
C THR A 433 -2.07 -2.20 -23.77
N VAL A 434 -2.59 -1.72 -22.64
CA VAL A 434 -4.03 -1.53 -22.46
C VAL A 434 -4.60 -0.57 -23.50
N GLU A 435 -3.85 0.49 -23.86
CA GLU A 435 -4.21 1.46 -24.89
C GLU A 435 -4.33 0.80 -26.28
N GLU A 436 -3.31 0.05 -26.72
CA GLU A 436 -3.35 -0.69 -27.99
C GLU A 436 -4.49 -1.73 -28.00
N ALA A 437 -4.69 -2.44 -26.89
CA ALA A 437 -5.74 -3.43 -26.78
C ALA A 437 -7.14 -2.80 -26.84
N LEU A 438 -7.30 -1.58 -26.32
CA LEU A 438 -8.58 -0.85 -26.33
C LEU A 438 -9.02 -0.56 -27.76
N GLU A 439 -8.10 -0.08 -28.61
CA GLU A 439 -8.33 0.12 -30.05
C GLU A 439 -8.55 -1.23 -30.76
N PHE A 440 -7.72 -2.23 -30.49
CA PHE A 440 -7.81 -3.54 -31.12
C PHE A 440 -9.16 -4.24 -30.88
N PHE A 441 -9.75 -4.07 -29.69
CA PHE A 441 -11.02 -4.68 -29.27
C PHE A 441 -12.22 -3.72 -29.32
N GLU A 442 -12.16 -2.59 -30.04
CA GLU A 442 -13.26 -1.63 -30.17
C GLU A 442 -14.62 -2.27 -30.53
N ASN A 443 -14.60 -3.33 -31.35
CA ASN A 443 -15.78 -4.03 -31.86
C ASN A 443 -16.26 -5.18 -30.95
N VAL A 444 -15.66 -5.34 -29.76
CA VAL A 444 -16.02 -6.37 -28.79
C VAL A 444 -16.38 -5.71 -27.45
N PRO A 445 -17.64 -5.25 -27.26
CA PRO A 445 -18.03 -4.40 -26.13
C PRO A 445 -17.74 -5.00 -24.75
N ALA A 446 -17.81 -6.32 -24.60
CA ALA A 446 -17.53 -7.00 -23.34
C ALA A 446 -16.05 -6.90 -22.90
N ILE A 447 -15.14 -6.82 -23.87
CA ILE A 447 -13.69 -6.66 -23.64
C ILE A 447 -13.37 -5.17 -23.52
N GLN A 448 -13.86 -4.35 -24.46
CA GLN A 448 -13.65 -2.91 -24.51
C GLN A 448 -14.00 -2.21 -23.20
N ARG A 449 -15.17 -2.48 -22.60
CA ARG A 449 -15.59 -1.84 -21.33
C ARG A 449 -14.61 -2.06 -20.19
N LYS A 450 -13.96 -3.23 -20.13
CA LYS A 450 -12.99 -3.56 -19.08
C LYS A 450 -11.61 -2.97 -19.35
N LEU A 451 -11.24 -2.84 -20.62
CA LEU A 451 -10.03 -2.12 -21.02
C LEU A 451 -10.19 -0.62 -20.75
N GLN A 452 -11.37 -0.07 -21.00
CA GLN A 452 -11.68 1.33 -20.72
C GLN A 452 -11.49 1.64 -19.23
N THR A 453 -11.97 0.79 -18.32
CA THR A 453 -11.76 1.05 -16.88
C THR A 453 -10.29 0.99 -16.46
N LEU A 454 -9.45 0.17 -17.11
CA LEU A 454 -8.00 0.19 -16.89
C LEU A 454 -7.35 1.47 -17.46
N TYR A 455 -7.80 1.92 -18.63
CA TYR A 455 -7.34 3.14 -19.25
C TYR A 455 -7.70 4.39 -18.42
N ASP A 456 -8.95 4.47 -17.94
CA ASP A 456 -9.47 5.60 -17.17
C ASP A 456 -8.73 5.79 -15.83
N VAL A 457 -8.28 4.70 -15.20
CA VAL A 457 -7.44 4.77 -13.99
C VAL A 457 -5.97 5.09 -14.30
N GLY A 458 -5.62 5.38 -15.56
CA GLY A 458 -4.27 5.76 -15.98
C GLY A 458 -3.32 4.60 -16.26
N LEU A 459 -3.83 3.37 -16.42
CA LEU A 459 -3.01 2.19 -16.73
C LEU A 459 -2.94 1.87 -18.23
N GLY A 460 -3.12 2.85 -19.10
CA GLY A 460 -3.04 2.65 -20.56
C GLY A 460 -1.72 2.02 -21.03
N TYR A 461 -0.64 2.31 -20.32
CA TYR A 461 0.73 1.94 -20.69
C TYR A 461 1.17 0.52 -20.27
N ILE A 462 0.46 -0.12 -19.32
CA ILE A 462 0.85 -1.47 -18.87
C ILE A 462 0.44 -2.51 -19.90
N LYS A 463 1.17 -3.63 -19.97
CA LYS A 463 0.77 -4.74 -20.83
C LYS A 463 -0.38 -5.52 -20.24
N VAL A 464 -1.33 -5.95 -21.07
CA VAL A 464 -2.52 -6.73 -20.65
C VAL A 464 -2.12 -8.00 -19.87
N GLY A 465 -1.05 -8.66 -20.31
CA GLY A 465 -0.48 -9.87 -19.71
C GLY A 465 0.70 -9.66 -18.76
N GLN A 466 1.04 -8.41 -18.39
CA GLN A 466 2.17 -8.07 -17.53
C GLN A 466 2.12 -8.85 -16.20
N SER A 467 3.26 -9.40 -15.79
CA SER A 467 3.34 -10.16 -14.53
C SER A 467 2.97 -9.28 -13.34
N SER A 468 2.13 -9.77 -12.43
CA SER A 468 1.79 -9.03 -11.21
C SER A 468 2.99 -8.80 -10.29
N THR A 469 4.04 -9.61 -10.40
CA THR A 469 5.29 -9.45 -9.64
C THR A 469 6.12 -8.26 -10.10
N THR A 470 5.83 -7.73 -11.29
CA THR A 470 6.51 -6.58 -11.89
C THR A 470 5.69 -5.30 -11.83
N LEU A 471 4.48 -5.37 -11.26
CA LEU A 471 3.65 -4.17 -11.06
C LEU A 471 4.08 -3.44 -9.78
N SER A 472 4.09 -2.12 -9.83
CA SER A 472 4.25 -1.30 -8.62
C SER A 472 3.04 -1.44 -7.68
N GLY A 473 3.19 -1.02 -6.42
CA GLY A 473 2.09 -1.00 -5.46
C GLY A 473 0.90 -0.17 -5.94
N GLY A 474 1.17 1.03 -6.49
CA GLY A 474 0.15 1.91 -7.07
C GLY A 474 -0.49 1.36 -8.35
N GLU A 475 0.26 0.64 -9.19
CA GLU A 475 -0.31 -0.06 -10.35
C GLU A 475 -1.25 -1.20 -9.91
N ALA A 476 -0.81 -2.01 -8.95
CA ALA A 476 -1.62 -3.09 -8.38
C ALA A 476 -2.93 -2.54 -7.79
N GLN A 477 -2.86 -1.43 -7.06
CA GLN A 477 -4.02 -0.75 -6.49
C GLN A 477 -4.98 -0.25 -7.58
N ARG A 478 -4.46 0.38 -8.63
CA ARG A 478 -5.28 0.86 -9.77
C ARG A 478 -5.94 -0.28 -10.55
N VAL A 479 -5.28 -1.44 -10.70
CA VAL A 479 -5.92 -2.64 -11.28
C VAL A 479 -7.10 -3.13 -10.44
N LYS A 480 -6.99 -3.08 -9.10
CA LYS A 480 -8.10 -3.39 -8.19
C LYS A 480 -9.24 -2.40 -8.35
N LEU A 481 -8.94 -1.11 -8.40
CA LEU A 481 -9.92 -0.05 -8.62
C LEU A 481 -10.67 -0.22 -9.96
N ALA A 482 -9.94 -0.44 -11.06
CA ALA A 482 -10.52 -0.71 -12.38
C ALA A 482 -11.44 -1.94 -12.39
N THR A 483 -11.12 -2.96 -11.59
CA THR A 483 -11.95 -4.16 -11.46
C THR A 483 -13.30 -3.83 -10.81
N GLU A 484 -13.33 -2.95 -9.82
CA GLU A 484 -14.56 -2.56 -9.15
C GLU A 484 -15.41 -1.59 -9.97
N LEU A 485 -14.78 -0.65 -10.69
CA LEU A 485 -15.47 0.23 -11.65
C LEU A 485 -16.19 -0.55 -12.75
N SER A 486 -15.65 -1.71 -13.13
CA SER A 486 -16.29 -2.57 -14.14
C SER A 486 -17.57 -3.25 -13.65
N LYS A 487 -17.86 -3.23 -12.34
CA LYS A 487 -19.05 -3.85 -11.74
C LYS A 487 -20.18 -2.83 -11.62
N ARG A 488 -21.43 -3.32 -11.61
CA ARG A 488 -22.59 -2.46 -11.37
C ARG A 488 -22.58 -1.94 -9.94
N SER A 489 -22.65 -0.62 -9.79
CA SER A 489 -22.80 0.06 -8.50
C SER A 489 -24.18 -0.24 -7.90
N THR A 490 -24.22 -0.44 -6.58
CA THR A 490 -25.46 -0.51 -5.80
C THR A 490 -25.81 0.83 -5.16
N GLY A 491 -24.88 1.79 -5.19
CA GLY A 491 -25.01 3.10 -4.54
C GLY A 491 -24.98 3.03 -3.01
N LYS A 492 -24.57 1.90 -2.43
CA LYS A 492 -24.50 1.67 -0.97
C LYS A 492 -23.19 0.99 -0.56
N THR A 493 -22.19 1.04 -1.41
CA THR A 493 -20.88 0.42 -1.15
C THR A 493 -19.95 1.40 -0.45
N VAL A 494 -19.18 0.91 0.51
CA VAL A 494 -18.07 1.67 1.12
C VAL A 494 -16.75 1.19 0.50
N TYR A 495 -16.05 2.10 -0.17
CA TYR A 495 -14.68 1.89 -0.65
C TYR A 495 -13.70 2.43 0.38
N ILE A 496 -12.71 1.63 0.76
CA ILE A 496 -11.62 2.04 1.64
C ILE A 496 -10.32 1.97 0.85
N LEU A 497 -9.63 3.10 0.73
CA LEU A 497 -8.35 3.23 0.04
C LEU A 497 -7.27 3.68 1.02
N ASP A 498 -6.13 3.01 0.99
CA ASP A 498 -4.95 3.36 1.80
C ASP A 498 -3.90 3.98 0.90
N GLU A 499 -3.60 5.26 1.12
CA GLU A 499 -2.63 6.09 0.39
C GLU A 499 -2.64 5.84 -1.14
N PRO A 500 -3.78 6.07 -1.83
CA PRO A 500 -3.89 5.77 -3.25
C PRO A 500 -3.07 6.68 -4.16
N THR A 501 -2.44 7.73 -3.62
CA THR A 501 -1.54 8.62 -4.38
C THR A 501 -0.07 8.26 -4.31
N THR A 502 0.32 7.24 -3.53
CA THR A 502 1.69 6.72 -3.56
C THR A 502 2.09 6.33 -4.98
N GLY A 503 3.28 6.75 -5.43
CA GLY A 503 3.73 6.42 -6.78
C GLY A 503 3.12 7.25 -7.90
N LEU A 504 2.33 8.29 -7.60
CA LEU A 504 1.58 9.02 -8.63
C LEU A 504 2.07 10.45 -8.80
N HIS A 505 2.38 10.79 -10.04
CA HIS A 505 2.59 12.17 -10.49
C HIS A 505 1.29 13.00 -10.34
N PHE A 506 1.40 14.32 -10.20
CA PHE A 506 0.27 15.25 -10.01
C PHE A 506 -0.88 15.03 -11.01
N HIS A 507 -0.54 14.77 -12.27
CA HIS A 507 -1.52 14.52 -13.33
C HIS A 507 -2.29 13.21 -13.14
N ASP A 508 -1.65 12.17 -12.61
CA ASP A 508 -2.29 10.90 -12.34
C ASP A 508 -3.12 10.96 -11.06
N VAL A 509 -2.72 11.76 -10.06
CA VAL A 509 -3.56 12.10 -8.90
C VAL A 509 -4.86 12.75 -9.36
N LYS A 510 -4.81 13.66 -10.34
CA LYS A 510 -6.02 14.28 -10.93
C LYS A 510 -6.96 13.22 -11.54
N LYS A 511 -6.44 12.32 -12.38
CA LYS A 511 -7.24 11.24 -12.99
C LYS A 511 -7.82 10.30 -11.95
N LEU A 512 -7.03 9.93 -10.94
CA LEU A 512 -7.50 9.12 -9.83
C LEU A 512 -8.65 9.81 -9.09
N LEU A 513 -8.53 11.10 -8.81
CA LEU A 513 -9.61 11.87 -8.17
C LEU A 513 -10.87 11.87 -9.02
N GLU A 514 -10.78 12.07 -10.34
CA GLU A 514 -11.95 11.98 -11.25
C GLU A 514 -12.69 10.63 -11.10
N VAL A 515 -11.94 9.53 -11.02
CA VAL A 515 -12.48 8.19 -10.80
C VAL A 515 -13.12 8.04 -9.41
N LEU A 516 -12.47 8.53 -8.36
CA LEU A 516 -13.01 8.46 -6.99
C LEU A 516 -14.29 9.29 -6.85
N GLN A 517 -14.33 10.47 -7.48
CA GLN A 517 -15.50 11.32 -7.53
C GLN A 517 -16.66 10.64 -8.27
N GLN A 518 -16.37 9.94 -9.38
CA GLN A 518 -17.38 9.15 -10.10
C GLN A 518 -17.96 8.01 -9.23
N LEU A 519 -17.16 7.37 -8.37
CA LEU A 519 -17.68 6.38 -7.42
C LEU A 519 -18.67 6.99 -6.44
N VAL A 520 -18.36 8.19 -5.93
CA VAL A 520 -19.23 8.94 -5.00
C VAL A 520 -20.51 9.42 -5.69
N ASP A 521 -20.40 9.92 -6.92
CA ASP A 521 -21.56 10.38 -7.71
C ASP A 521 -22.54 9.24 -8.02
N ASN A 522 -22.05 8.00 -8.08
CA ASN A 522 -22.88 6.79 -8.17
C ASN A 522 -23.53 6.39 -6.83
N GLY A 523 -23.45 7.24 -5.80
CA GLY A 523 -24.06 7.07 -4.48
C GLY A 523 -23.17 6.35 -3.45
N ASN A 524 -21.97 5.90 -3.84
CA ASN A 524 -21.11 5.16 -2.92
C ASN A 524 -20.39 6.08 -1.93
N THR A 525 -19.85 5.49 -0.87
CA THR A 525 -18.98 6.19 0.08
C THR A 525 -17.54 5.82 -0.23
N VAL A 526 -16.65 6.81 -0.28
CA VAL A 526 -15.22 6.60 -0.49
C VAL A 526 -14.48 7.13 0.72
N ILE A 527 -13.80 6.26 1.46
CA ILE A 527 -12.96 6.59 2.61
C ILE A 527 -11.51 6.41 2.18
N VAL A 528 -10.72 7.47 2.29
CA VAL A 528 -9.31 7.46 1.86
C VAL A 528 -8.42 7.86 3.02
N ILE A 529 -7.37 7.09 3.29
CA ILE A 529 -6.27 7.51 4.16
C ILE A 529 -5.26 8.24 3.28
N GLU A 530 -5.00 9.51 3.55
CA GLU A 530 -4.11 10.31 2.72
C GLU A 530 -3.32 11.37 3.48
N HIS A 531 -2.18 11.71 2.87
CA HIS A 531 -1.30 12.81 3.25
C HIS A 531 -1.21 13.87 2.14
N ASN A 532 -1.57 13.51 0.90
CA ASN A 532 -1.51 14.40 -0.25
C ASN A 532 -2.58 15.50 -0.15
N LEU A 533 -2.15 16.77 -0.13
CA LEU A 533 -3.03 17.94 0.04
C LEU A 533 -4.04 18.09 -1.11
N ASP A 534 -3.73 17.63 -2.32
CA ASP A 534 -4.65 17.69 -3.46
C ASP A 534 -5.84 16.74 -3.29
N VAL A 535 -5.63 15.59 -2.66
CA VAL A 535 -6.73 14.68 -2.30
C VAL A 535 -7.51 15.23 -1.13
N ILE A 536 -6.82 15.71 -0.09
CA ILE A 536 -7.43 16.23 1.14
C ILE A 536 -8.34 17.42 0.84
N LYS A 537 -7.88 18.39 0.01
CA LYS A 537 -8.69 19.56 -0.36
C LYS A 537 -9.91 19.21 -1.23
N SER A 538 -9.84 18.08 -1.94
CA SER A 538 -10.90 17.57 -2.83
C SER A 538 -11.94 16.71 -2.11
N ALA A 539 -11.68 16.31 -0.86
CA ALA A 539 -12.60 15.52 -0.06
C ALA A 539 -13.82 16.35 0.41
N ASP A 540 -14.96 15.71 0.62
CA ASP A 540 -16.15 16.37 1.17
C ASP A 540 -16.08 16.51 2.69
N TRP A 541 -15.43 15.55 3.35
CA TRP A 541 -15.28 15.47 4.80
C TRP A 541 -13.88 14.99 5.18
N ILE A 542 -13.31 15.55 6.25
CA ILE A 542 -12.02 15.17 6.82
C ILE A 542 -12.22 14.69 8.25
N ILE A 543 -11.49 13.64 8.62
CA ILE A 543 -11.27 13.21 10.00
C ILE A 543 -9.75 13.30 10.25
N ASP A 544 -9.31 14.23 11.08
CA ASP A 544 -7.89 14.47 11.38
C ASP A 544 -7.51 13.85 12.73
N LEU A 545 -6.57 12.90 12.70
CA LEU A 545 -6.07 12.19 13.87
C LEU A 545 -4.73 12.74 14.36
N GLY A 546 -4.56 12.81 15.67
CA GLY A 546 -3.34 13.32 16.28
C GLY A 546 -3.49 13.48 17.79
N PRO A 547 -2.95 14.56 18.39
CA PRO A 547 -2.17 15.64 17.75
C PRO A 547 -0.79 15.19 17.25
N GLU A 548 -0.21 14.16 17.86
CA GLU A 548 1.10 13.60 17.51
C GLU A 548 1.00 12.12 17.11
N GLY A 549 2.15 11.47 16.87
CA GLY A 549 2.26 10.03 16.65
C GLY A 549 2.41 9.24 17.96
N GLY A 550 2.18 7.92 17.89
CA GLY A 550 2.41 7.01 19.01
C GLY A 550 1.47 7.25 20.19
N GLU A 551 1.99 7.19 21.42
CA GLU A 551 1.19 7.34 22.63
C GLU A 551 0.57 8.73 22.83
N LYS A 552 1.17 9.75 22.22
CA LYS A 552 0.69 11.15 22.20
C LYS A 552 -0.37 11.41 21.10
N GLY A 553 -0.71 10.36 20.33
CA GLY A 553 -1.74 10.39 19.30
C GLY A 553 -2.99 9.60 19.68
N GLY A 554 -3.75 9.22 18.65
CA GLY A 554 -4.94 8.39 18.81
C GLY A 554 -6.18 9.14 19.27
N GLU A 555 -6.24 10.45 19.04
CA GLU A 555 -7.38 11.33 19.28
C GLU A 555 -7.86 12.02 17.98
N ILE A 556 -9.12 12.42 17.93
CA ILE A 556 -9.64 13.28 16.85
C ILE A 556 -9.31 14.73 17.18
N VAL A 557 -8.45 15.34 16.37
CA VAL A 557 -8.03 16.75 16.53
C VAL A 557 -9.04 17.68 15.89
N ALA A 558 -9.54 17.30 14.72
CA ALA A 558 -10.54 18.05 13.95
C ALA A 558 -11.36 17.09 13.09
N GLN A 559 -12.62 17.46 12.84
CA GLN A 559 -13.46 16.79 11.85
C GLN A 559 -14.41 17.82 11.22
N GLY A 560 -14.72 17.64 9.94
CA GLY A 560 -15.56 18.58 9.21
C GLY A 560 -15.21 18.66 7.74
N THR A 561 -15.71 19.67 7.06
CA THR A 561 -15.25 20.05 5.72
C THR A 561 -13.77 20.50 5.75
N PRO A 562 -13.04 20.40 4.62
CA PRO A 562 -11.70 20.97 4.51
C PRO A 562 -11.55 22.41 5.00
N GLU A 563 -12.53 23.28 4.77
CA GLU A 563 -12.50 24.67 5.27
C GLU A 563 -12.59 24.73 6.80
N GLU A 564 -13.46 23.92 7.42
CA GLU A 564 -13.60 23.85 8.88
C GLU A 564 -12.33 23.31 9.54
N VAL A 565 -11.72 22.27 8.98
CA VAL A 565 -10.44 21.73 9.47
C VAL A 565 -9.31 22.74 9.29
N ALA A 566 -9.28 23.49 8.18
CA ALA A 566 -8.30 24.55 7.94
C ALA A 566 -8.38 25.73 8.93
N MET A 567 -9.52 25.92 9.61
CA MET A 567 -9.67 26.93 10.67
C MET A 567 -9.16 26.43 12.04
N ASN A 568 -8.97 25.12 12.22
CA ASN A 568 -8.52 24.55 13.48
C ASN A 568 -7.01 24.76 13.67
N LYS A 569 -6.63 25.54 14.69
CA LYS A 569 -5.22 25.88 14.98
C LYS A 569 -4.39 24.72 15.54
N ILE A 570 -5.03 23.70 16.11
CA ILE A 570 -4.37 22.53 16.69
C ILE A 570 -3.99 21.55 15.58
N SER A 571 -4.85 21.39 14.58
CA SER A 571 -4.65 20.50 13.44
C SER A 571 -3.41 20.89 12.63
N TYR A 572 -2.44 19.99 12.52
CA TYR A 572 -1.32 20.15 11.59
C TYR A 572 -1.83 20.13 10.15
N THR A 573 -2.71 19.19 9.82
CA THR A 573 -3.38 19.10 8.51
C THR A 573 -4.03 20.43 8.15
N GLY A 574 -4.78 21.04 9.07
CA GLY A 574 -5.44 22.33 8.88
C GLY A 574 -4.49 23.47 8.51
N LYS A 575 -3.30 23.53 9.13
CA LYS A 575 -2.29 24.55 8.84
C LYS A 575 -1.79 24.49 7.39
N PHE A 576 -1.52 23.30 6.87
CA PHE A 576 -1.07 23.10 5.49
C PHE A 576 -2.23 23.24 4.50
N LEU A 577 -3.40 22.70 4.85
CA LEU A 577 -4.61 22.79 4.04
C LEU A 577 -5.06 24.23 3.81
N GLN A 578 -4.91 25.11 4.81
CA GLN A 578 -5.19 26.54 4.65
C GLN A 578 -4.35 27.18 3.53
N ARG A 579 -3.09 26.78 3.36
CA ARG A 579 -2.23 27.28 2.27
C ARG A 579 -2.70 26.75 0.92
N ALA A 580 -2.99 25.45 0.84
CA ALA A 580 -3.47 24.81 -0.38
C ALA A 580 -4.81 25.39 -0.87
N LEU A 581 -5.75 25.66 0.04
CA LEU A 581 -7.03 26.31 -0.28
C LEU A 581 -6.85 27.75 -0.76
N ARG A 582 -5.91 28.52 -0.17
CA ARG A 582 -5.62 29.90 -0.59
C ARG A 582 -4.90 29.98 -1.94
N LYS A 583 -3.93 29.09 -2.21
CA LYS A 583 -3.20 29.04 -3.49
C LYS A 583 -4.18 28.90 -4.66
N ASN A 584 -5.20 28.06 -4.50
CA ASN A 584 -6.28 27.88 -5.48
C ASN A 584 -7.30 29.04 -5.58
N MET A 585 -7.40 29.94 -4.60
CA MET A 585 -8.30 31.11 -4.69
C MET A 585 -7.64 32.33 -5.35
N ASN A 586 -6.31 32.38 -5.35
CA ASN A 586 -5.51 33.48 -5.91
C ASN A 586 -5.02 33.19 -7.35
N MET A 587 -5.34 32.00 -7.87
CA MET A 587 -5.20 31.59 -9.27
C MET A 587 -6.58 31.65 -9.93
#